data_AF-A0A233S180-F1
#
_entry.id   AF-A0A233S180-F1
#
_cell.length_a   1.000
_cell.length_b   1.000
_cell.length_c   1.000
_cell.angle_alpha   90.00
_cell.angle_beta   90.00
_cell.angle_gamma   90.00
#
_symmetry.space_group_name_H-M   'P 1'
#
loop_
_entity.id
_entity.type
_entity.pdbx_description
1 polymer ?
#
loop_
_entity_poly.entity_id
_entity_poly.type
_entity_poly.pdbx_seq_one_letter_code
_entity_poly.pdbx_strand_id
1 'polypeptide(L)'
;MRSVRLVPRSALPHLVLIAGLVWSTAACQEEAESGAAAQAESTAWKEPSAYTYTLKSTGGERLLIGTFRVTVREGRAVRVVGLDEESRDVVRRSPGAVPTIGGLLKELKQARRDGADTAEAEYSTTGYPRSITLDWSANAVDDEARYVISDYVAAH
;
A
#
# COMPACT_ATOMS: atom_id res chain seq x y z
N MET A 1 -55.45 19.51 -21.20
CA MET A 1 -56.34 18.34 -21.20
C MET A 1 -56.62 17.89 -22.63
N ARG A 2 -56.02 16.79 -23.10
CA ARG A 2 -56.50 15.97 -24.23
C ARG A 2 -56.14 14.52 -23.90
N SER A 3 -57.08 13.63 -24.16
CA SER A 3 -57.21 12.33 -23.52
C SER A 3 -57.44 11.25 -24.57
N VAL A 4 -56.94 10.03 -24.28
CA VAL A 4 -57.35 8.68 -24.78
C VAL A 4 -56.93 8.35 -26.24
N ARG A 5 -56.42 7.17 -26.66
CA ARG A 5 -56.78 5.75 -26.38
C ARG A 5 -55.64 4.73 -26.56
N LEU A 6 -55.91 3.54 -25.99
CA LEU A 6 -55.13 2.32 -25.78
C LEU A 6 -55.42 1.20 -26.82
N VAL A 7 -54.37 0.41 -27.17
CA VAL A 7 -54.19 -1.02 -27.64
C VAL A 7 -55.15 -1.68 -28.68
N PRO A 8 -54.73 -2.63 -29.56
CA PRO A 8 -54.43 -4.07 -29.22
C PRO A 8 -53.20 -4.68 -29.97
N ARG A 9 -52.36 -5.52 -29.34
CA ARG A 9 -52.31 -7.01 -29.34
C ARG A 9 -52.46 -7.71 -30.70
N SER A 10 -51.42 -8.45 -31.13
CA SER A 10 -51.49 -9.71 -31.91
C SER A 10 -50.20 -10.53 -31.75
N ALA A 11 -50.32 -11.85 -31.73
CA ALA A 11 -49.39 -12.81 -31.17
C ALA A 11 -48.81 -13.79 -32.21
N LEU A 12 -47.55 -14.24 -31.95
CA LEU A 12 -46.95 -15.56 -32.24
C LEU A 12 -46.90 -16.07 -33.71
N PRO A 13 -46.27 -17.22 -34.01
CA PRO A 13 -44.88 -17.63 -33.78
C PRO A 13 -44.25 -18.20 -35.08
N HIS A 14 -42.93 -18.28 -35.21
CA HIS A 14 -42.32 -19.26 -36.13
C HIS A 14 -41.05 -19.87 -35.55
N LEU A 15 -41.10 -21.20 -35.49
CA LEU A 15 -40.10 -22.15 -35.03
C LEU A 15 -39.28 -22.55 -36.26
N VAL A 16 -37.95 -22.38 -36.23
CA VAL A 16 -37.04 -23.07 -37.16
C VAL A 16 -35.80 -23.54 -36.40
N LEU A 17 -35.68 -24.86 -36.29
CA LEU A 17 -34.47 -25.62 -35.93
C LEU A 17 -33.45 -25.53 -37.06
N ILE A 18 -32.20 -25.14 -36.78
CA ILE A 18 -31.03 -25.60 -37.56
C ILE A 18 -29.88 -25.91 -36.60
N ALA A 19 -29.26 -27.05 -36.89
CA ALA A 19 -28.18 -27.71 -36.20
C ALA A 19 -26.83 -26.97 -36.27
N GLY A 20 -26.03 -27.19 -35.23
CA GLY A 20 -24.63 -27.58 -35.33
C GLY A 20 -23.62 -26.58 -35.90
N LEU A 21 -22.86 -25.94 -35.00
CA LEU A 21 -21.42 -25.77 -35.21
C LEU A 21 -20.71 -25.65 -33.87
N VAL A 22 -19.96 -26.70 -33.50
CA VAL A 22 -18.95 -26.65 -32.45
C VAL A 22 -17.66 -26.14 -33.10
N TRP A 23 -17.20 -24.96 -32.69
CA TRP A 23 -15.80 -24.57 -32.83
C TRP A 23 -15.34 -23.93 -31.52
N SER A 24 -14.58 -24.71 -30.75
CA SER A 24 -13.80 -24.25 -29.62
C SER A 24 -12.58 -23.52 -30.16
N THR A 25 -12.61 -22.18 -30.20
CA THR A 25 -11.38 -21.41 -30.31
C THR A 25 -10.79 -21.30 -28.91
N ALA A 26 -9.62 -21.93 -28.73
CA ALA A 26 -8.79 -21.75 -27.55
C ALA A 26 -8.56 -20.25 -27.33
N ALA A 27 -8.94 -19.76 -26.14
CA ALA A 27 -8.68 -18.40 -25.74
C ALA A 27 -7.15 -18.16 -25.69
N CYS A 28 -6.74 -17.06 -26.31
CA CYS A 28 -5.46 -16.39 -26.09
C CYS A 28 -5.23 -16.23 -24.57
N GLN A 29 -4.02 -16.19 -24.02
CA GLN A 29 -2.82 -15.55 -24.53
C GLN A 29 -1.65 -16.03 -23.66
N GLU A 30 -0.57 -16.48 -24.30
CA GLU A 30 0.66 -16.88 -23.64
C GLU A 30 1.53 -15.63 -23.38
N GLU A 31 1.73 -15.39 -22.09
CA GLU A 31 2.89 -14.81 -21.39
C GLU A 31 3.76 -13.77 -22.11
N ALA A 32 3.60 -12.51 -21.71
CA ALA A 32 4.70 -11.57 -21.65
C ALA A 32 4.89 -11.17 -20.18
N GLU A 33 5.87 -11.84 -19.55
CA GLU A 33 6.44 -11.45 -18.26
C GLU A 33 6.89 -9.99 -18.31
N SER A 34 6.31 -9.14 -17.46
CA SER A 34 6.94 -7.89 -17.06
C SER A 34 6.59 -7.61 -15.61
N GLY A 35 7.49 -8.05 -14.73
CA GLY A 35 7.78 -7.29 -13.51
C GLY A 35 6.77 -7.34 -12.38
N ALA A 36 6.01 -8.42 -12.19
CA ALA A 36 5.53 -8.74 -10.84
C ALA A 36 6.72 -9.31 -10.06
N ALA A 37 7.68 -8.44 -9.70
CA ALA A 37 8.67 -8.76 -8.69
C ALA A 37 7.87 -9.25 -7.48
N ALA A 38 8.04 -10.53 -7.17
CA ALA A 38 7.28 -11.21 -6.14
C ALA A 38 7.24 -10.32 -4.89
N GLN A 39 6.05 -9.80 -4.58
CA GLN A 39 5.68 -9.29 -3.26
C GLN A 39 5.67 -10.48 -2.30
N ALA A 40 6.82 -11.11 -2.10
CA ALA A 40 7.03 -12.01 -0.99
C ALA A 40 7.03 -11.10 0.24
N GLU A 41 5.88 -11.00 0.90
CA GLU A 41 5.86 -10.55 2.28
C GLU A 41 6.92 -11.37 3.02
N SER A 42 8.04 -10.74 3.37
CA SER A 42 8.99 -11.29 4.33
C SER A 42 8.30 -11.25 5.69
N THR A 43 7.35 -12.17 5.87
CA THR A 43 6.58 -12.42 7.09
C THR A 43 7.47 -12.93 8.23
N ALA A 44 8.74 -13.22 7.94
CA ALA A 44 9.70 -13.72 8.91
C ALA A 44 10.10 -12.66 9.95
N TRP A 45 10.10 -11.37 9.60
CA TRP A 45 10.50 -10.35 10.56
C TRP A 45 9.39 -10.05 11.55
N LYS A 46 9.64 -10.43 12.80
CA LYS A 46 8.85 -10.04 13.95
C LYS A 46 9.51 -8.84 14.61
N GLU A 47 8.75 -7.75 14.76
CA GLU A 47 9.25 -6.55 15.43
C GLU A 47 9.77 -6.90 16.84
N PRO A 48 11.06 -6.64 17.14
CA PRO A 48 11.58 -6.82 18.48
C PRO A 48 10.97 -5.81 19.46
N SER A 49 10.99 -6.14 20.75
CA SER A 49 10.52 -5.23 21.79
C SER A 49 11.41 -3.99 21.92
N ALA A 50 12.70 -4.06 21.58
CA ALA A 50 13.62 -2.95 21.65
C ALA A 50 14.62 -2.94 20.48
N TYR A 51 14.85 -1.76 19.91
CA TYR A 51 15.80 -1.54 18.82
C TYR A 51 16.02 -0.03 18.60
N THR A 52 16.99 0.32 17.76
CA THR A 52 17.16 1.69 17.26
C THR A 52 17.29 1.65 15.75
N TYR A 53 16.81 2.68 15.07
CA TYR A 53 16.95 2.83 13.62
C TYR A 53 16.93 4.31 13.23
N THR A 54 17.31 4.57 11.99
CA THR A 54 17.16 5.86 11.33
C THR A 54 16.03 5.75 10.31
N LEU A 55 15.11 6.71 10.32
CA LEU A 55 14.00 6.83 9.38
C LEU A 55 14.19 8.09 8.54
N LYS A 56 14.32 7.96 7.24
CA LYS A 56 14.13 9.09 6.30
C LYS A 56 12.71 8.99 5.75
N SER A 57 11.93 10.04 5.94
CA SER A 57 10.55 10.13 5.50
C SER A 57 10.39 11.28 4.51
N THR A 58 9.79 10.99 3.36
CA THR A 58 9.57 11.95 2.27
C THR A 58 8.17 11.77 1.70
N GLY A 59 7.50 12.88 1.42
CA GLY A 59 6.14 12.88 0.90
C GLY A 59 5.08 12.44 1.93
N GLY A 60 3.87 12.25 1.42
CA GLY A 60 2.68 11.90 2.15
C GLY A 60 2.00 13.12 2.78
N GLU A 61 0.70 12.96 3.02
CA GLU A 61 -0.12 14.01 3.67
C GLU A 61 0.25 14.22 5.14
N ARG A 62 0.88 13.22 5.76
CA ARG A 62 1.42 13.35 7.11
C ARG A 62 2.56 14.36 7.06
N LEU A 63 2.49 15.39 7.90
CA LEU A 63 3.59 16.34 8.15
C LEU A 63 4.76 15.66 8.90
N LEU A 64 5.24 14.52 8.39
CA LEU A 64 6.31 13.68 8.90
C LEU A 64 7.45 13.69 7.87
N ILE A 65 7.98 14.87 7.58
CA ILE A 65 9.08 15.03 6.61
C ILE A 65 10.40 15.17 7.38
N GLY A 66 11.44 14.52 6.86
CA GLY A 66 12.81 14.63 7.37
C GLY A 66 13.40 13.30 7.84
N THR A 67 14.52 13.41 8.56
CA THR A 67 15.34 12.28 8.99
C THR A 67 15.35 12.16 10.51
N PHE A 68 14.92 11.01 11.04
CA PHE A 68 14.73 10.78 12.46
C PHE A 68 15.61 9.64 12.95
N ARG A 69 16.25 9.81 14.11
CA ARG A 69 16.81 8.68 14.89
C ARG A 69 15.78 8.26 15.93
N VAL A 70 15.34 7.01 15.87
CA VAL A 70 14.26 6.49 16.72
C VAL A 70 14.79 5.35 17.56
N THR A 71 14.56 5.41 18.88
CA THR A 71 14.79 4.32 19.82
C THR A 71 13.46 3.77 20.28
N VAL A 72 13.26 2.48 20.08
CA VAL A 72 12.09 1.73 20.49
C VAL A 72 12.41 0.90 21.72
N ARG A 73 11.51 0.90 22.70
CA ARG A 73 11.51 -0.01 23.86
C ARG A 73 10.08 -0.41 24.17
N GLU A 74 9.89 -1.67 24.57
CA GLU A 74 8.57 -2.26 24.81
C GLU A 74 7.58 -2.05 23.65
N GLY A 75 8.10 -2.06 22.41
CA GLY A 75 7.32 -1.82 21.19
C GLY A 75 6.82 -0.38 21.00
N ARG A 76 7.35 0.59 21.76
CA ARG A 76 7.02 2.01 21.66
C ARG A 76 8.25 2.85 21.35
N ALA A 77 8.09 3.88 20.52
CA ALA A 77 9.13 4.90 20.33
C ALA A 77 9.29 5.71 21.61
N VAL A 78 10.33 5.42 22.40
CA VAL A 78 10.60 6.08 23.68
C VAL A 78 11.53 7.28 23.54
N ARG A 79 12.24 7.38 22.41
CA ARG A 79 13.07 8.53 22.07
C ARG A 79 13.08 8.74 20.57
N VAL A 80 12.86 9.98 20.16
CA VAL A 80 12.92 10.42 18.77
C VAL A 80 13.79 11.67 18.72
N VAL A 81 14.77 11.68 17.83
CA VAL A 81 15.65 12.82 17.59
C VAL A 81 15.59 13.19 16.12
N GLY A 82 15.27 14.45 15.81
CA GLY A 82 15.37 14.97 14.45
C GLY A 82 16.83 15.26 14.08
N LEU A 83 17.27 14.76 12.93
CA LEU A 83 18.64 14.88 12.43
C LEU A 83 18.81 16.05 11.45
N ASP A 84 17.71 16.56 10.89
CA ASP A 84 17.62 17.74 10.01
C ASP A 84 16.63 18.78 10.57
N GLU A 85 16.50 19.94 9.90
CA GLU A 85 15.69 21.05 10.40
C GLU A 85 14.21 20.69 10.46
N GLU A 86 13.71 20.06 9.40
CA GLU A 86 12.34 19.60 9.23
C GLU A 86 11.96 18.58 10.31
N SER A 87 12.79 17.56 10.51
CA SER A 87 12.53 16.54 11.55
C SER A 87 12.64 17.10 12.97
N ARG A 88 13.53 18.07 13.24
CA ARG A 88 13.59 18.76 14.54
C ARG A 88 12.31 19.54 14.80
N ASP A 89 11.74 20.14 13.77
CA ASP A 89 10.45 20.83 13.81
C ASP A 89 9.30 19.88 14.11
N VAL A 90 9.26 18.73 13.42
CA VAL A 90 8.27 17.68 13.68
C VAL A 90 8.38 17.17 15.12
N VAL A 91 9.58 16.82 15.58
CA VAL A 91 9.80 16.31 16.96
C VAL A 91 9.42 17.34 18.02
N ARG A 92 9.64 18.63 17.77
CA ARG A 92 9.24 19.70 18.70
C ARG A 92 7.72 19.84 18.78
N ARG A 93 7.01 19.69 17.66
CA ARG A 93 5.55 19.88 17.61
C ARG A 93 4.78 18.62 18.02
N SER A 94 5.25 17.45 17.59
CA SER A 94 4.58 16.16 17.80
C SER A 94 5.58 15.00 17.78
N PRO A 95 6.31 14.77 18.88
CA PRO A 95 7.30 13.68 18.94
C PRO A 95 6.65 12.29 18.82
N GLY A 96 5.36 12.16 19.20
CA GLY A 96 4.59 10.92 19.09
C GLY A 96 4.09 10.61 17.67
N ALA A 97 4.27 11.50 16.70
CA ALA A 97 3.88 11.28 15.31
C ALA A 97 4.84 10.35 14.56
N VAL A 98 6.07 10.17 15.06
CA VAL A 98 7.07 9.32 14.40
C VAL A 98 6.77 7.85 14.72
N PRO A 99 6.38 7.04 13.73
CA PRO A 99 5.96 5.66 13.95
C PRO A 99 7.15 4.76 14.28
N THR A 100 6.91 3.58 14.87
CA THR A 100 7.88 2.47 14.89
C THR A 100 7.92 1.77 13.53
N ILE A 101 8.88 0.87 13.30
CA ILE A 101 8.89 0.05 12.07
C ILE A 101 7.61 -0.80 11.96
N GLY A 102 7.14 -1.42 13.05
CA GLY A 102 5.87 -2.15 12.99
C GLY A 102 4.65 -1.23 12.86
N GLY A 103 4.75 0.03 13.28
CA GLY A 103 3.78 1.07 12.94
C GLY A 103 3.67 1.29 11.44
N LEU A 104 4.81 1.46 10.76
CA LEU A 104 4.87 1.59 9.30
C LEU A 104 4.36 0.33 8.58
N LEU A 105 4.68 -0.87 9.07
CA LEU A 105 4.17 -2.12 8.47
C LEU A 105 2.66 -2.29 8.66
N LYS A 106 2.10 -1.79 9.76
CA LYS A 106 0.63 -1.75 9.93
C LYS A 106 -0.03 -0.83 8.92
N GLU A 107 0.58 0.33 8.66
CA GLU A 107 0.11 1.27 7.64
C GLU A 107 0.20 0.68 6.24
N LEU A 108 1.33 0.07 5.88
CA LEU A 108 1.50 -0.68 4.63
C LEU A 108 0.40 -1.74 4.45
N LYS A 109 0.15 -2.53 5.49
CA LYS A 109 -0.91 -3.55 5.46
C LYS A 109 -2.29 -2.94 5.28
N GLN A 110 -2.52 -1.77 5.87
CA GLN A 110 -3.79 -1.06 5.75
C GLN A 110 -3.97 -0.50 4.34
N ALA A 111 -2.95 0.15 3.78
CA ALA A 111 -2.95 0.64 2.40
C ALA A 111 -3.27 -0.48 1.39
N ARG A 112 -2.66 -1.67 1.56
CA ARG A 112 -2.98 -2.85 0.73
C ARG A 112 -4.44 -3.27 0.82
N ARG A 113 -5.03 -3.25 2.02
CA ARG A 113 -6.44 -3.61 2.24
C ARG A 113 -7.39 -2.58 1.64
N ASP A 114 -6.98 -1.32 1.67
CA ASP A 114 -7.78 -0.20 1.17
C ASP A 114 -7.66 -0.03 -0.34
N GLY A 115 -6.83 -0.83 -1.01
CA GLY A 115 -6.66 -0.81 -2.46
C GLY A 115 -5.81 0.36 -2.95
N ALA A 116 -4.82 0.78 -2.15
CA ALA A 116 -3.82 1.76 -2.57
C ALA A 116 -3.16 1.33 -3.89
N ASP A 117 -2.88 2.30 -4.76
CA ASP A 117 -2.23 2.08 -6.06
C ASP A 117 -0.85 1.44 -5.89
N THR A 118 -0.03 1.99 -4.99
CA THR A 118 1.24 1.40 -4.58
C THR A 118 1.25 1.14 -3.07
N ALA A 119 1.65 -0.07 -2.67
CA ALA A 119 1.84 -0.43 -1.28
C ALA A 119 2.92 -1.52 -1.15
N GLU A 120 4.17 -1.07 -1.24
CA GLU A 120 5.34 -1.93 -1.40
C GLU A 120 6.33 -1.78 -0.26
N ALA A 121 7.10 -2.84 -0.01
CA ALA A 121 8.21 -2.81 0.92
C ALA A 121 9.35 -3.69 0.42
N GLU A 122 10.57 -3.16 0.49
CA GLU A 122 11.78 -3.94 0.28
C GLU A 122 12.38 -4.35 1.62
N TYR A 123 12.88 -5.57 1.69
CA TYR A 123 13.43 -6.14 2.92
C TYR A 123 14.94 -6.31 2.83
N SER A 124 15.60 -6.33 3.99
CA SER A 124 16.99 -6.72 4.15
C SER A 124 17.15 -8.25 4.08
N THR A 125 18.38 -8.73 3.98
CA THR A 125 18.70 -10.16 4.06
C THR A 125 18.35 -10.80 5.40
N THR A 126 18.25 -10.00 6.48
CA THR A 126 17.82 -10.45 7.81
C THR A 126 16.32 -10.22 8.05
N GLY A 127 15.58 -9.78 7.03
CA GLY A 127 14.13 -9.73 7.00
C GLY A 127 13.49 -8.41 7.45
N TYR A 128 14.20 -7.47 8.08
CA TYR A 128 13.61 -6.17 8.44
C TYR A 128 13.41 -5.28 7.19
N PRO A 129 12.36 -4.44 7.13
CA PRO A 129 12.10 -3.56 5.98
C PRO A 129 13.16 -2.46 5.87
N ARG A 130 13.66 -2.22 4.66
CA ARG A 130 14.62 -1.16 4.31
C ARG A 130 13.96 0.02 3.61
N SER A 131 12.89 -0.23 2.87
CA SER A 131 12.07 0.82 2.28
C SER A 131 10.60 0.44 2.30
N ILE A 132 9.74 1.44 2.38
CA ILE A 132 8.29 1.31 2.23
C ILE A 132 7.83 2.47 1.33
N THR A 133 7.05 2.15 0.31
CA THR A 133 6.43 3.14 -0.60
C THR A 133 4.93 2.92 -0.59
N LEU A 134 4.19 4.00 -0.30
CA LEU A 134 2.74 4.03 -0.28
C LEU A 134 2.27 5.12 -1.24
N ASP A 135 1.30 4.80 -2.09
CA ASP A 135 0.60 5.74 -2.94
C ASP A 135 -0.87 5.30 -2.95
N TRP A 136 -1.77 6.11 -2.39
CA TRP A 136 -3.19 5.74 -2.33
C TRP A 136 -3.88 5.94 -3.67
N SER A 137 -3.44 6.91 -4.46
CA SER A 137 -3.98 7.20 -5.78
C SER A 137 -2.91 7.71 -6.73
N ALA A 138 -2.66 6.98 -7.82
CA ALA A 138 -1.75 7.39 -8.90
C ALA A 138 -2.02 8.79 -9.51
N ASN A 139 -3.15 9.41 -9.21
CA ASN A 139 -3.52 10.74 -9.70
C ASN A 139 -3.46 11.84 -8.64
N ALA A 140 -3.19 11.51 -7.37
CA ALA A 140 -2.88 12.45 -6.32
C ALA A 140 -1.34 12.57 -6.22
N VAL A 141 -0.85 13.79 -6.01
CA VAL A 141 0.61 14.07 -6.06
C VAL A 141 1.20 14.11 -4.65
N ASP A 142 0.38 14.44 -3.66
CA ASP A 142 0.77 14.73 -2.29
C ASP A 142 0.52 13.60 -1.30
N ASP A 143 -0.12 12.51 -1.73
CA ASP A 143 -0.38 11.33 -0.91
C ASP A 143 0.73 10.27 -0.98
N GLU A 144 1.62 10.32 -1.98
CA GLU A 144 2.78 9.42 -2.06
C GLU A 144 3.70 9.59 -0.84
N ALA A 145 3.78 8.57 0.00
CA ALA A 145 4.66 8.50 1.16
C ALA A 145 5.78 7.48 0.93
N ARG A 146 7.02 7.91 1.15
CA ARG A 146 8.21 7.06 1.04
C ARG A 146 9.04 7.10 2.31
N TYR A 147 9.34 5.91 2.82
CA TYR A 147 10.11 5.69 4.01
C TYR A 147 11.36 4.87 3.69
N VAL A 148 12.52 5.34 4.13
CA VAL A 148 13.78 4.59 4.08
C VAL A 148 14.27 4.35 5.50
N ILE A 149 14.57 3.08 5.80
CA ILE A 149 14.99 2.60 7.12
C ILE A 149 16.45 2.17 7.03
N SER A 150 17.30 2.84 7.81
CA SER A 150 18.74 2.55 7.89
C SER A 150 19.21 2.42 9.33
N ASP A 151 20.47 2.03 9.52
CA ASP A 151 21.15 1.96 10.82
C ASP A 151 20.35 1.19 11.89
N TYR A 152 19.63 0.16 11.45
CA TYR A 152 18.83 -0.71 12.30
C TYR A 152 19.74 -1.56 13.17
N VAL A 153 19.54 -1.47 14.47
CA VAL A 153 20.24 -2.25 15.48
C VAL A 153 19.21 -2.79 16.46
N ALA A 154 18.99 -4.09 16.43
CA ALA A 154 18.19 -4.77 17.45
C ALA A 154 18.88 -4.65 18.82
N ALA A 155 18.12 -4.39 19.87
CA ALA A 155 18.62 -4.52 21.24
C ALA A 155 18.37 -5.95 21.72
N HIS A 156 19.30 -6.46 22.55
CA HIS A 156 19.19 -7.75 23.22
C HIS A 156 18.56 -7.60 24.59
#